data_AF-A0A9E5YZ24-F1
#
_entry.id   AF-A0A9E5YZ24-F1
#
_cell.length_a   1.000
_cell.length_b   1.000
_cell.length_c   1.000
_cell.angle_alpha   90.00
_cell.angle_beta   90.00
_cell.angle_gamma   90.00
#
_symmetry.space_group_name_H-M   'P 1'
#
loop_
_entity.id
_entity.type
_entity.pdbx_description
1 polymer ?
#
loop_
_entity_poly.entity_id
_entity_poly.type
_entity_poly.pdbx_seq_one_letter_code
_entity_poly.pdbx_strand_id
1 'polypeptide(L)'
;MLDGKKDDLFKQAKAGSVEYLQAHPYLMVDTVLFDTEFKYALLAAVDNLNDSLDGLLIHGDNFQALSLLQERYRDQVKCVYIDPPYNTNSTPILYKNEYKHSSWASLMQDRLSLSMSLLNENGVKVVAIDDSAWILHFSNYDDGPLK
;
A
#
# COMPACT_ATOMS: atom_id res chain seq x y z
N MET A 1 19.58 -43.17 27.66
CA MET A 1 18.26 -42.83 28.21
C MET A 1 18.02 -41.35 27.98
N LEU A 2 17.29 -41.03 26.91
CA LEU A 2 16.67 -39.72 26.72
C LEU A 2 15.18 -40.02 26.56
N ASP A 3 14.50 -40.07 27.70
CA ASP A 3 13.04 -40.04 27.74
C ASP A 3 12.60 -38.63 27.36
N GLY A 4 12.41 -38.42 26.06
CA GLY A 4 11.73 -37.24 25.52
C GLY A 4 10.48 -37.74 24.83
N LYS A 5 9.32 -37.46 25.42
CA LYS A 5 8.00 -37.71 24.81
C LYS A 5 8.05 -37.39 23.31
N LYS A 6 7.80 -38.40 22.49
CA LYS A 6 7.37 -38.19 21.10
C LYS A 6 5.96 -37.60 21.14
N ASP A 7 5.84 -36.35 21.53
CA ASP A 7 4.67 -35.58 21.17
C ASP A 7 4.71 -35.48 19.64
N ASP A 8 3.79 -36.23 19.06
CA ASP A 8 3.68 -36.54 17.64
C ASP A 8 3.58 -35.23 16.87
N LEU A 9 4.70 -34.81 16.23
CA LEU A 9 4.82 -33.54 15.48
C LEU A 9 3.73 -33.39 14.40
N PHE A 10 3.05 -34.47 14.06
CA PHE A 10 2.04 -34.59 13.01
C PHE A 10 0.58 -34.65 13.53
N LYS A 11 0.34 -34.53 14.85
CA LYS A 11 -1.00 -34.21 15.37
C LYS A 11 -1.30 -32.72 15.22
N GLN A 12 -1.15 -32.19 14.01
CA GLN A 12 -1.61 -30.85 13.69
C GLN A 12 -3.13 -30.90 13.55
N ALA A 13 -3.81 -29.92 14.14
CA ALA A 13 -5.25 -29.78 14.02
C ALA A 13 -5.66 -29.79 12.55
N LYS A 14 -6.77 -30.48 12.22
CA LYS A 14 -7.27 -30.58 10.85
C LYS A 14 -7.48 -29.17 10.30
N ALA A 15 -6.97 -28.88 9.10
CA ALA A 15 -7.20 -27.59 8.45
C ALA A 15 -8.69 -27.22 8.46
N GLY A 16 -9.01 -26.01 8.94
CA GLY A 16 -10.38 -25.52 9.10
C GLY A 16 -11.09 -25.90 10.42
N SER A 17 -10.44 -26.65 11.32
CA SER A 17 -10.92 -26.81 12.71
C SER A 17 -10.71 -25.55 13.54
N VAL A 18 -11.45 -25.43 14.65
CA VAL A 18 -11.31 -24.29 15.58
C VAL A 18 -9.90 -24.23 16.14
N GLU A 19 -9.34 -25.39 16.52
CA GLU A 19 -7.99 -25.50 17.05
C GLU A 19 -6.93 -25.09 16.01
N TYR A 20 -7.17 -25.38 14.73
CA TYR A 20 -6.29 -24.94 13.64
C TYR A 20 -6.32 -23.42 13.47
N LEU A 21 -7.51 -22.80 13.52
CA LEU A 21 -7.64 -21.34 13.40
C LEU A 21 -7.04 -20.62 14.61
N GLN A 22 -7.22 -21.15 15.82
CA GLN A 22 -6.59 -20.62 17.04
C GLN A 22 -5.06 -20.66 16.98
N ALA A 23 -4.48 -21.67 16.33
CA ALA A 23 -3.04 -21.78 16.14
C ALA A 23 -2.48 -20.85 15.03
N HIS A 24 -3.34 -20.32 14.15
CA HIS A 24 -2.94 -19.48 13.00
C HIS A 24 -3.74 -18.16 12.98
N PRO A 25 -3.54 -17.26 13.96
CA PRO A 25 -4.34 -16.04 14.10
C PRO A 25 -4.22 -15.06 12.93
N TYR A 26 -3.18 -15.17 12.10
CA TYR A 26 -2.93 -14.31 10.94
C TYR A 26 -3.34 -14.94 9.60
N LEU A 27 -4.09 -16.04 9.62
CA LEU A 27 -4.56 -16.67 8.40
C LEU A 27 -5.52 -15.74 7.65
N MET A 28 -5.23 -15.48 6.38
CA MET A 28 -6.08 -14.65 5.55
C MET A 28 -7.41 -15.34 5.25
N VAL A 29 -8.49 -14.58 5.38
CA VAL A 29 -9.84 -15.00 4.97
C VAL A 29 -10.17 -14.38 3.63
N ASP A 30 -10.35 -15.21 2.59
CA ASP A 30 -10.88 -14.74 1.32
C ASP A 30 -12.40 -14.55 1.43
N THR A 31 -12.80 -13.32 1.71
CA THR A 31 -14.22 -12.99 1.89
C THR A 31 -15.05 -13.17 0.62
N VAL A 32 -14.44 -13.27 -0.58
CA VAL A 32 -15.19 -13.52 -1.83
C VAL A 32 -15.96 -14.84 -1.77
N LEU A 33 -15.45 -15.81 -1.02
CA LEU A 33 -16.05 -17.14 -0.86
C LEU A 33 -17.29 -17.16 0.05
N PHE A 34 -17.64 -16.03 0.68
CA PHE A 34 -18.73 -15.94 1.64
C PHE A 34 -19.83 -15.00 1.14
N ASP A 35 -21.05 -15.24 1.64
CA ASP A 35 -22.18 -14.37 1.37
C ASP A 35 -22.06 -13.00 2.06
N THR A 36 -22.97 -12.11 1.69
CA THR A 36 -23.01 -10.75 2.21
C THR A 36 -23.37 -10.70 3.70
N GLU A 37 -24.20 -11.63 4.18
CA GLU A 37 -24.62 -11.69 5.58
C GLU A 37 -23.43 -12.00 6.49
N PHE A 38 -22.62 -13.00 6.12
CA PHE A 38 -21.39 -13.35 6.80
C PHE A 38 -20.41 -12.18 6.81
N LYS A 39 -20.23 -11.47 5.68
CA LYS A 39 -19.34 -10.31 5.60
C LYS A 39 -19.74 -9.21 6.60
N TYR A 40 -21.03 -8.91 6.70
CA TYR A 40 -21.52 -7.93 7.67
C TYR A 40 -21.38 -8.41 9.11
N ALA A 41 -21.67 -9.68 9.39
CA ALA A 41 -21.46 -10.25 10.72
C ALA A 41 -19.98 -10.19 11.13
N LEU A 42 -19.05 -10.47 10.20
CA LEU A 42 -17.61 -10.36 10.43
C LEU A 42 -17.20 -8.92 10.74
N LEU A 43 -17.66 -7.94 9.95
CA LEU A 43 -17.37 -6.53 10.19
C LEU A 43 -17.92 -6.04 11.54
N ALA A 44 -19.11 -6.50 11.92
CA ALA A 44 -19.74 -6.15 13.19
C ALA A 44 -19.08 -6.82 14.41
N ALA A 45 -18.38 -7.95 14.22
CA ALA A 45 -17.69 -8.66 15.28
C ALA A 45 -16.33 -8.04 15.65
N VAL A 46 -15.80 -7.15 14.81
CA VAL A 46 -14.52 -6.46 15.05
C VAL A 46 -14.80 -5.05 15.56
N ASP A 47 -14.69 -4.88 16.88
CA ASP A 47 -14.77 -3.56 17.50
C ASP A 47 -13.59 -2.68 17.09
N ASN A 48 -13.83 -1.38 16.92
CA ASN A 48 -12.82 -0.37 16.58
C ASN A 48 -11.90 -0.82 15.45
N LEU A 49 -12.49 -1.23 14.31
CA LEU A 49 -11.77 -1.74 13.14
C LEU A 49 -10.56 -0.87 12.74
N ASN A 50 -10.69 0.46 12.84
CA ASN A 50 -9.59 1.37 12.52
C ASN A 50 -8.36 1.25 13.43
N ASP A 51 -8.56 0.90 14.70
CA ASP A 51 -7.50 0.82 15.71
C ASP A 51 -6.91 -0.59 15.78
N SER A 52 -7.65 -1.60 15.31
CA SER A 52 -7.22 -2.99 15.26
C SER A 52 -6.47 -3.37 13.97
N LEU A 53 -6.41 -2.46 12.99
CA LEU A 53 -5.72 -2.67 11.72
C LEU A 53 -4.36 -1.96 11.69
N ASP A 54 -3.32 -2.71 11.32
CA ASP A 54 -1.97 -2.17 11.13
C ASP A 54 -1.76 -1.51 9.76
N GLY A 55 -2.66 -1.73 8.81
CA GLY A 55 -2.49 -1.29 7.43
C GLY A 55 -3.81 -1.13 6.67
N LEU A 56 -3.75 -0.29 5.64
CA LEU A 56 -4.86 0.00 4.74
C LEU A 56 -4.44 -0.33 3.30
N LEU A 57 -5.21 -1.21 2.66
CA LEU A 57 -5.08 -1.51 1.24
C LEU A 57 -6.25 -0.87 0.48
N ILE A 58 -5.94 -0.09 -0.56
CA ILE A 58 -6.95 0.54 -1.42
C ILE A 58 -6.81 -0.04 -2.83
N HIS A 59 -7.92 -0.54 -3.38
CA HIS A 59 -8.00 -0.98 -4.76
C HIS A 59 -8.76 0.06 -5.59
N GLY A 60 -8.08 0.71 -6.53
CA GLY A 60 -8.66 1.75 -7.39
C GLY A 60 -7.59 2.59 -8.08
N ASP A 61 -8.00 3.68 -8.73
CA ASP A 61 -7.06 4.65 -9.27
C ASP A 61 -6.39 5.42 -8.13
N ASN A 62 -5.05 5.47 -8.16
CA ASN A 62 -4.25 6.08 -7.11
C ASN A 62 -4.44 7.59 -6.97
N PHE A 63 -4.85 8.33 -8.00
CA PHE A 63 -5.18 9.76 -7.86
C PHE A 63 -6.39 9.95 -6.95
N GLN A 64 -7.44 9.14 -7.14
CA GLN A 64 -8.64 9.19 -6.29
C GLN A 64 -8.34 8.70 -4.87
N ALA A 65 -7.58 7.61 -4.75
CA ALA A 65 -7.15 7.08 -3.45
C ALA A 65 -6.33 8.12 -2.66
N LEU A 66 -5.32 8.73 -3.29
CA LEU A 66 -4.49 9.76 -2.66
C LEU A 66 -5.29 10.99 -2.26
N SER A 67 -6.31 11.36 -3.05
CA SER A 67 -7.22 12.47 -2.73
C SER A 67 -8.05 12.17 -1.49
N LEU A 68 -8.60 10.96 -1.38
CA LEU A 68 -9.37 10.53 -0.20
C LEU A 68 -8.48 10.45 1.06
N LEU A 69 -7.25 9.95 0.91
CA LEU A 69 -6.29 9.84 2.01
C LEU A 69 -5.92 11.19 2.63
N GLN A 70 -6.10 12.31 1.91
CA GLN A 70 -5.81 13.65 2.43
C GLN A 70 -6.61 14.00 3.68
N GLU A 71 -7.87 13.54 3.79
CA GLU A 71 -8.73 13.90 4.92
C GLU A 71 -8.20 13.34 6.24
N ARG A 72 -7.56 12.18 6.21
CA ARG A 72 -7.11 11.46 7.39
C ARG A 72 -5.61 11.51 7.63
N TYR A 73 -4.80 11.49 6.57
CA TYR A 73 -3.35 11.23 6.66
C TYR A 73 -2.46 12.40 6.21
N ARG A 74 -3.05 13.58 5.97
CA ARG A 74 -2.28 14.80 5.68
C ARG A 74 -1.23 15.05 6.77
N ASP A 75 -0.01 15.39 6.34
CA ASP A 75 1.15 15.70 7.17
C ASP A 75 1.52 14.63 8.22
N GLN A 76 1.16 13.36 8.02
CA GLN A 76 1.38 12.28 8.99
C GLN A 76 2.30 11.16 8.48
N VAL A 77 2.41 10.99 7.17
CA VAL A 77 3.16 9.90 6.55
C VAL A 77 4.66 10.17 6.67
N LYS A 78 5.41 9.19 7.18
CA LYS A 78 6.88 9.29 7.32
C LYS A 78 7.62 8.94 6.02
N CYS A 79 7.04 8.06 5.20
CA CYS A 79 7.68 7.58 4.00
C CYS A 79 6.65 7.31 2.91
N VAL A 80 6.92 7.81 1.71
CA VAL A 80 6.20 7.44 0.48
C VAL A 80 7.19 6.77 -0.46
N TYR A 81 6.90 5.54 -0.88
CA TYR A 81 7.64 4.84 -1.92
C TYR A 81 6.73 4.60 -3.11
N ILE A 82 7.19 4.97 -4.31
CA ILE A 82 6.47 4.69 -5.56
C ILE A 82 7.41 4.12 -6.62
N ASP A 83 6.90 3.16 -7.39
CA ASP A 83 7.56 2.55 -8.54
C ASP A 83 6.61 2.67 -9.76
N PRO A 84 6.55 3.86 -10.40
CA PRO A 84 5.63 4.12 -11.50
C PRO A 84 6.06 3.38 -12.78
N PRO A 85 5.15 3.17 -13.74
CA PRO A 85 5.52 2.58 -15.03
C PRO A 85 6.58 3.43 -15.73
N TYR A 86 7.67 2.79 -16.18
CA TYR A 86 8.74 3.46 -16.91
C TYR A 86 8.27 3.82 -18.32
N ASN A 87 8.58 5.04 -18.76
CA ASN A 87 8.22 5.55 -20.09
C ASN A 87 9.17 5.02 -21.18
N THR A 88 9.32 3.69 -21.24
CA THR A 88 10.19 2.99 -22.19
C THR A 88 9.39 2.47 -23.39
N ASN A 89 10.05 2.32 -24.54
CA ASN A 89 9.43 1.77 -25.77
C ASN A 89 8.93 0.31 -25.61
N SER A 90 9.35 -0.40 -24.56
CA SER A 90 8.98 -1.78 -24.26
C SER A 90 7.62 -1.93 -23.56
N THR A 91 7.13 -0.89 -22.90
CA THR A 91 5.83 -0.88 -22.22
C THR A 91 5.08 0.39 -22.59
N PRO A 92 4.46 0.46 -23.79
CA PRO A 92 3.62 1.58 -24.13
C PRO A 92 2.46 1.63 -23.14
N ILE A 93 2.48 2.62 -22.27
CA ILE A 93 1.30 3.01 -21.51
C ILE A 93 0.20 3.28 -22.55
N LEU A 94 -0.93 2.59 -22.45
CA LEU A 94 -2.09 2.73 -23.33
C LEU A 94 -2.79 4.09 -23.10
N TYR A 95 -2.10 5.19 -23.39
CA TYR A 95 -2.64 6.54 -23.45
C TYR A 95 -2.46 7.10 -24.86
N LYS A 96 -3.35 8.01 -25.28
CA LYS A 96 -3.33 8.60 -26.64
C LYS A 96 -1.93 9.12 -26.99
N ASN A 97 -1.31 8.44 -27.95
CA ASN A 97 0.12 8.48 -28.29
C ASN A 97 0.65 9.79 -28.89
N GLU A 98 -0.14 10.85 -28.97
CA GLU A 98 0.32 12.13 -29.54
C GLU A 98 1.06 13.02 -28.52
N TYR A 99 1.14 12.58 -27.25
CA TYR A 99 1.70 13.33 -26.11
C TYR A 99 2.64 12.49 -25.22
N LYS A 100 3.43 11.57 -25.78
CA LYS A 100 4.17 10.51 -25.06
C LYS A 100 5.03 10.95 -23.85
N HIS A 101 5.44 12.22 -23.75
CA HIS A 101 6.14 12.75 -22.57
C HIS A 101 5.24 13.59 -21.66
N SER A 102 4.40 14.46 -22.21
CA SER A 102 3.53 15.32 -21.40
C SER A 102 2.42 14.53 -20.70
N SER A 103 1.88 13.46 -21.31
CA SER A 103 0.87 12.62 -20.64
C SER A 103 1.43 11.88 -19.42
N TRP A 104 2.65 11.34 -19.52
CA TRP A 104 3.31 10.70 -18.37
C TRP A 104 3.64 11.74 -17.29
N ALA A 105 4.17 12.90 -17.69
CA ALA A 105 4.47 14.00 -16.78
C ALA A 105 3.21 14.48 -16.05
N SER A 106 2.08 14.70 -16.74
CA SER A 106 0.81 15.08 -16.12
C SER A 106 0.30 14.00 -15.16
N LEU A 107 0.34 12.73 -15.56
CA LEU A 107 -0.05 11.61 -14.72
C LEU A 107 0.76 11.58 -13.41
N MET A 108 2.07 11.73 -13.51
CA MET A 108 2.97 11.72 -12.36
C MET A 108 2.83 12.98 -11.51
N GLN A 109 2.72 14.16 -12.12
CA GLN A 109 2.66 15.44 -11.39
C GLN A 109 1.50 15.49 -10.40
N ASP A 110 0.31 15.07 -10.83
CA ASP A 110 -0.89 15.08 -9.98
C ASP A 110 -0.72 14.15 -8.76
N ARG A 111 -0.18 12.95 -8.98
CA ARG A 111 0.03 11.94 -7.93
C ARG A 111 1.15 12.33 -6.98
N LEU A 112 2.25 12.84 -7.53
CA LEU A 112 3.39 13.29 -6.75
C LEU A 112 3.00 14.46 -5.84
N SER A 113 2.20 15.40 -6.33
CA SER A 113 1.68 16.53 -5.55
C SER A 113 0.82 16.06 -4.37
N LEU A 114 -0.16 15.19 -4.63
CA LEU A 114 -1.02 14.64 -3.57
C LEU A 114 -0.21 13.83 -2.55
N SER A 115 0.76 13.02 -3.01
CA SER A 115 1.60 12.23 -2.11
C SER A 115 2.52 13.10 -1.23
N MET A 116 2.97 14.28 -1.71
CA MET A 116 3.74 15.21 -0.87
C MET A 116 2.91 15.75 0.28
N SER A 117 1.63 16.06 0.03
CA SER A 117 0.72 16.59 1.06
C SER A 117 0.42 15.57 2.18
N LEU A 118 0.75 14.31 2.00
CA LEU A 118 0.63 13.29 3.04
C LEU A 118 1.87 13.24 3.95
N LEU A 119 3.04 13.68 3.46
CA LEU A 119 4.29 13.58 4.21
C LEU A 119 4.33 14.56 5.37
N ASN A 120 4.81 14.12 6.53
CA ASN A 120 5.15 15.02 7.61
C ASN A 120 6.44 15.83 7.32
N GLU A 121 6.78 16.77 8.21
CA GLU A 121 7.95 17.66 8.08
C GLU A 121 9.29 16.93 7.88
N ASN A 122 9.44 15.71 8.42
CA ASN A 122 10.65 14.89 8.32
C ASN A 122 10.47 13.71 7.35
N GLY A 123 9.42 13.77 6.53
CA GLY A 123 9.00 12.69 5.65
C GLY A 123 9.92 12.56 4.44
N VAL A 124 10.15 11.32 4.01
CA VAL A 124 10.94 11.02 2.82
C VAL A 124 10.05 10.48 1.71
N LYS A 125 10.21 11.00 0.49
CA LYS A 125 9.61 10.41 -0.70
C LYS A 125 10.69 9.80 -1.58
N VAL A 126 10.50 8.54 -1.95
CA VAL A 126 11.35 7.80 -2.87
C VAL A 126 10.53 7.44 -4.10
N VAL A 127 11.03 7.81 -5.26
CA VAL A 127 10.45 7.50 -6.56
C VAL A 127 11.47 6.69 -7.31
N ALA A 128 11.18 5.42 -7.58
CA ALA A 128 12.01 4.63 -8.46
C ALA A 128 11.88 5.17 -9.88
N ILE A 129 13.04 5.41 -10.51
CA ILE A 129 13.14 5.88 -11.89
C ILE A 129 14.16 5.02 -12.62
N ASP A 130 13.89 4.76 -13.90
CA ASP A 130 14.83 4.15 -14.84
C ASP A 130 15.44 5.26 -15.73
N ASP A 131 16.46 4.95 -16.53
CA ASP A 131 17.22 5.88 -17.38
C ASP A 131 16.35 6.71 -18.36
N SER A 132 15.09 6.31 -18.57
CA SER A 132 14.10 7.00 -19.41
C SER A 132 13.28 8.07 -18.68
N ALA A 133 13.39 8.15 -17.35
CA ALA A 133 12.56 8.99 -16.48
C ALA A 133 13.40 10.02 -15.71
N TRP A 134 14.17 10.84 -16.43
CA TRP A 134 14.77 12.03 -15.83
C TRP A 134 13.70 13.12 -15.66
N ILE A 135 13.63 13.66 -14.44
CA ILE A 135 12.95 14.88 -13.97
C ILE A 135 11.86 14.57 -12.92
N LEU A 136 12.20 14.81 -11.64
CA LEU A 136 11.60 15.78 -10.72
C LEU A 136 12.21 15.58 -9.31
N HIS A 137 13.23 16.38 -8.97
CA HIS A 137 13.72 16.52 -7.59
C HIS A 137 12.86 17.57 -6.89
N PHE A 138 12.11 17.17 -5.85
CA PHE A 138 11.48 18.11 -4.94
C PHE A 138 12.04 17.84 -3.54
N SER A 139 13.07 18.60 -3.18
CA SER A 139 13.51 18.75 -1.80
C SER A 139 12.67 19.85 -1.14
N ASN A 140 12.05 19.56 0.00
CA ASN A 140 11.54 20.59 0.93
C ASN A 140 12.72 21.20 1.70
N TYR A 141 13.74 21.67 1.00
CA TYR A 141 14.83 22.43 1.60
C TYR A 141 14.73 23.85 1.09
N ASP A 142 14.34 24.76 1.98
CA ASP A 142 14.41 26.19 1.79
C ASP A 142 15.90 26.55 1.75
N ASP A 143 16.48 26.55 0.55
CA ASP A 143 17.84 27.08 0.34
C ASP A 143 17.78 28.59 0.55
N GLY A 144 17.94 28.98 1.82
CA GLY A 144 18.19 30.37 2.20
C GLY A 144 19.34 30.97 1.36
N PRO A 145 19.35 32.29 1.15
CA PRO A 145 20.18 32.91 0.14
C PRO A 145 21.66 32.58 0.35
N LEU A 146 22.25 31.95 -0.66
CA LEU A 146 23.68 31.67 -0.75
C LEU A 146 24.46 32.98 -0.59
N LYS A 147 25.37 33.02 0.39
CA LYS A 147 26.40 34.05 0.52
C LYS A 147 27.58 33.77 -0.39
#